data_AF-A0A1I3HN37-F1
#
_entry.id   AF-A0A1I3HN37-F1
#
_cell.length_a   1.000
_cell.length_b   1.000
_cell.length_c   1.000
_cell.angle_alpha   90.00
_cell.angle_beta   90.00
_cell.angle_gamma   90.00
#
_symmetry.space_group_name_H-M   'P 1'
#
loop_
_entity.id
_entity.type
_entity.pdbx_description
1 polymer ?
#
loop_
_entity_poly.entity_id
_entity_poly.type
_entity_poly.pdbx_seq_one_letter_code
_entity_poly.pdbx_strand_id
1 'polypeptide(L)'
;MENKETIVEGYTISSKLTKALSDYEKAEAIHQKTLKRCEQLEHKVTLLENRIEYQKKQERKRRTHRLCTRAGHIESLLPETKELTDNQFMAFCDALFSYPKIKELVSKLLAKVKEEN
;
A
#
# COMPACT_ATOMS: atom_id res chain seq x y z
N MET A 1 -58.69 8.53 -22.81
CA MET A 1 -58.40 9.97 -22.91
C MET A 1 -57.05 10.12 -23.59
N GLU A 2 -57.12 10.57 -24.85
CA GLU A 2 -56.08 11.12 -25.75
C GLU A 2 -54.62 10.63 -25.62
N ASN A 3 -54.26 9.71 -26.52
CA ASN A 3 -52.89 9.57 -27.01
C ASN A 3 -52.50 10.87 -27.72
N LYS A 4 -51.71 11.72 -27.07
CA LYS A 4 -51.13 12.91 -27.71
C LYS A 4 -49.94 12.48 -28.55
N GLU A 5 -50.18 12.35 -29.84
CA GLU A 5 -49.14 12.16 -30.86
C GLU A 5 -48.55 13.54 -31.20
N THR A 6 -47.23 13.67 -31.12
CA THR A 6 -46.52 14.91 -31.46
C THR A 6 -46.07 14.83 -32.92
N ILE A 7 -46.45 15.82 -33.73
CA ILE A 7 -46.14 15.88 -35.17
C ILE A 7 -44.79 16.59 -35.37
N VAL A 8 -43.85 15.91 -36.02
CA VAL A 8 -42.60 16.50 -36.53
C VAL A 8 -42.45 16.03 -37.98
N GLU A 9 -42.25 16.96 -38.92
CA GLU A 9 -42.02 16.68 -40.36
C GLU A 9 -43.07 15.78 -41.05
N GLY A 10 -44.34 15.91 -40.67
CA GLY A 10 -45.43 15.18 -41.35
C GLY A 10 -45.54 13.69 -41.02
N TYR A 11 -44.74 13.18 -40.08
CA TYR A 11 -44.86 11.83 -39.53
C TYR A 11 -45.42 11.84 -38.10
N THR A 12 -46.37 10.96 -37.85
CA THR A 12 -46.97 10.75 -36.52
C THR A 12 -46.05 9.86 -35.68
N ILE A 13 -45.39 10.45 -34.68
CA ILE A 13 -44.53 9.69 -33.77
C ILE A 13 -45.39 9.02 -32.69
N SER A 14 -45.36 7.68 -32.64
CA SER A 14 -46.07 6.91 -31.62
C SER A 14 -45.60 7.29 -30.22
N SER A 15 -46.53 7.45 -29.27
CA SER A 15 -46.24 7.74 -27.86
C SER A 15 -45.25 6.76 -27.21
N LYS A 16 -45.21 5.51 -27.70
CA LYS A 16 -44.22 4.49 -27.28
C LYS A 16 -42.79 4.88 -27.69
N LEU A 17 -42.59 5.43 -28.88
CA LEU A 17 -41.29 5.84 -29.39
C LEU A 17 -40.78 7.08 -28.65
N THR A 18 -41.64 8.05 -28.37
CA THR A 18 -41.29 9.23 -27.56
C THR A 18 -40.84 8.83 -26.15
N LYS A 19 -41.54 7.87 -25.54
CA LYS A 19 -41.15 7.34 -24.22
C LYS A 19 -39.79 6.63 -24.26
N ALA A 20 -39.56 5.80 -25.28
CA ALA A 20 -38.29 5.09 -25.45
C ALA A 20 -37.10 6.05 -25.65
N LEU A 21 -37.28 7.16 -26.39
CA LEU A 21 -36.25 8.20 -26.55
C LEU A 21 -35.92 8.88 -25.21
N SER A 22 -36.93 9.26 -24.43
CA SER A 22 -36.71 9.86 -23.11
C SER A 22 -36.02 8.90 -22.13
N ASP A 23 -36.36 7.62 -22.18
CA ASP A 23 -35.74 6.60 -21.33
C ASP A 23 -34.29 6.31 -21.77
N TYR A 24 -34.00 6.36 -23.08
CA TYR A 24 -32.64 6.29 -23.63
C TYR A 24 -31.78 7.48 -23.17
N GLU A 25 -32.27 8.71 -23.27
CA GLU A 25 -31.55 9.91 -22.81
C GLU A 25 -31.18 9.83 -21.32
N LYS A 26 -32.11 9.33 -20.49
CA LYS A 26 -31.84 9.10 -19.06
C LYS A 26 -30.78 8.03 -18.85
N ALA A 27 -30.86 6.92 -19.58
CA ALA A 27 -29.88 5.85 -19.50
C ALA A 27 -28.48 6.33 -19.93
N GLU A 28 -28.40 7.13 -20.98
CA GLU A 28 -27.16 7.73 -21.47
C GLU A 28 -26.55 8.69 -20.42
N ALA A 29 -27.38 9.56 -19.81
CA ALA A 29 -26.92 10.45 -18.74
C ALA A 29 -26.39 9.68 -17.51
N ILE A 30 -27.06 8.59 -17.12
CA ILE A 30 -26.60 7.71 -16.04
C ILE A 30 -25.30 7.01 -16.42
N HIS A 31 -25.19 6.53 -17.66
CA HIS A 31 -24.00 5.87 -18.16
C HIS A 31 -22.79 6.81 -18.11
N GLN A 32 -22.92 8.02 -18.65
CA GLN A 32 -21.87 9.03 -18.62
C GLN A 32 -21.46 9.42 -17.19
N LYS A 33 -22.42 9.56 -16.27
CA LYS A 33 -22.13 9.83 -14.85
C LYS A 33 -21.39 8.66 -14.19
N THR A 34 -21.76 7.43 -14.54
CA THR A 34 -21.13 6.22 -14.02
C THR A 34 -19.70 6.10 -14.53
N LEU A 35 -19.45 6.34 -15.82
CA LEU A 35 -18.10 6.35 -16.40
C LEU A 35 -17.17 7.33 -15.68
N LYS A 36 -17.61 8.59 -15.49
CA LYS A 36 -16.83 9.58 -14.74
C LYS A 36 -16.51 9.12 -13.31
N ARG A 37 -17.44 8.40 -12.67
CA ARG A 37 -17.22 7.85 -11.33
C ARG A 37 -16.23 6.70 -11.34
N CYS A 38 -16.25 5.84 -12.36
CA CYS A 38 -15.27 4.78 -12.54
C CYS A 38 -13.86 5.36 -12.68
N GLU A 39 -13.66 6.33 -13.57
CA GLU A 39 -12.37 7.01 -13.76
C GLU A 39 -11.84 7.62 -12.45
N GLN A 40 -12.72 8.27 -11.66
CA GLN A 40 -12.36 8.81 -10.35
C GLN A 40 -11.93 7.73 -9.34
N LEU A 41 -12.60 6.58 -9.36
CA LEU A 41 -12.26 5.46 -8.48
C LEU A 41 -10.95 4.80 -8.89
N GLU A 42 -10.70 4.62 -10.19
CA GLU A 42 -9.44 4.13 -10.72
C GLU A 42 -8.28 5.01 -10.29
N HIS A 43 -8.42 6.34 -10.43
CA HIS A 43 -7.40 7.28 -9.97
C HIS A 43 -7.14 7.16 -8.45
N LYS A 44 -8.19 6.99 -7.64
CA LYS A 44 -8.04 6.78 -6.19
C LYS A 44 -7.32 5.48 -5.86
N VAL A 45 -7.58 4.40 -6.59
CA VAL A 45 -6.87 3.12 -6.42
C VAL A 45 -5.39 3.33 -6.68
N THR A 46 -5.01 3.96 -7.80
CA THR A 46 -3.61 4.23 -8.12
C THR A 46 -2.92 5.10 -7.05
N LEU A 47 -3.60 6.12 -6.53
CA LEU A 47 -3.06 6.94 -5.44
C LEU A 47 -2.80 6.13 -4.16
N LEU A 48 -3.69 5.21 -3.82
CA LEU A 48 -3.55 4.33 -2.65
C LEU A 48 -2.40 3.33 -2.85
N GLU A 49 -2.29 2.75 -4.04
CA GLU A 49 -1.18 1.84 -4.39
C GLU A 49 0.18 2.57 -4.26
N ASN A 50 0.29 3.76 -4.84
CA ASN A 50 1.48 4.61 -4.72
C ASN A 50 1.82 4.92 -3.25
N ARG A 51 0.79 5.18 -2.42
CA ARG A 51 0.99 5.44 -0.99
C ARG A 51 1.52 4.21 -0.25
N ILE A 52 1.00 3.02 -0.56
CA ILE A 52 1.47 1.75 0.01
C ILE A 52 2.93 1.52 -0.38
N GLU A 53 3.28 1.69 -1.66
CA GLU A 53 4.65 1.53 -2.13
C GLU A 53 5.61 2.51 -1.46
N TYR A 54 5.20 3.78 -1.34
CA TYR A 54 5.98 4.81 -0.66
C TYR A 54 6.24 4.45 0.81
N GLN A 55 5.22 3.98 1.53
CA GLN A 55 5.36 3.54 2.92
C GLN A 55 6.31 2.34 3.04
N LYS A 56 6.18 1.33 2.16
CA LYS A 56 7.10 0.19 2.10
C LYS A 56 8.54 0.66 1.85
N LYS A 57 8.76 1.63 0.96
CA LYS A 57 10.08 2.20 0.69
C LYS A 57 10.65 2.91 1.91
N GLN A 58 9.83 3.71 2.61
CA GLN A 58 10.25 4.35 3.86
C GLN A 58 10.62 3.34 4.93
N GLU A 59 9.84 2.28 5.10
CA GLU A 59 10.11 1.22 6.07
C GLU A 59 11.43 0.51 5.77
N ARG A 60 11.68 0.16 4.50
CA ARG A 60 12.98 -0.38 4.08
C ARG A 60 14.13 0.56 4.42
N LYS A 61 14.00 1.87 4.13
CA LYS A 61 15.02 2.87 4.47
C LYS A 61 15.27 2.97 5.98
N ARG A 62 14.20 3.00 6.79
CA ARG A 62 14.30 3.02 8.27
C ARG A 62 14.97 1.74 8.79
N ARG A 63 14.62 0.59 8.23
CA ARG A 63 15.25 -0.70 8.55
C ARG A 63 16.73 -0.67 8.24
N THR A 64 17.13 -0.27 7.03
CA THR A 64 18.54 -0.18 6.64
C THR A 64 19.31 0.76 7.56
N HIS A 65 18.80 1.97 7.81
CA HIS A 65 19.45 2.91 8.71
C HIS A 65 19.65 2.32 10.12
N ARG A 66 18.59 1.72 10.70
CA ARG A 66 18.67 1.06 12.02
C ARG A 66 19.71 -0.07 12.04
N LEU A 67 19.77 -0.88 10.99
CA LEU A 67 20.75 -1.97 10.89
C LEU A 67 22.17 -1.43 10.79
N CYS A 68 22.43 -0.43 9.93
CA CYS A 68 23.73 0.20 9.80
C CYS A 68 24.18 0.88 11.09
N THR A 69 23.31 1.60 11.79
CA THR A 69 23.65 2.23 13.08
C THR A 69 24.04 1.19 14.12
N ARG A 70 23.29 0.09 14.22
CA ARG A 70 23.59 -0.99 15.18
C ARG A 70 24.88 -1.72 14.82
N ALA A 71 25.07 -2.07 13.55
CA ALA A 71 26.31 -2.70 13.08
C ALA A 71 27.53 -1.79 13.26
N GLY A 72 27.40 -0.50 12.93
CA GLY A 72 28.47 0.48 13.15
C GLY A 72 28.83 0.68 14.62
N HIS A 73 27.88 0.51 15.54
CA HIS A 73 28.19 0.50 16.97
C HIS A 73 29.02 -0.73 17.37
N ILE A 74 28.73 -1.92 16.81
CA ILE A 74 29.54 -3.12 17.02
C ILE A 74 30.95 -2.93 16.48
N GLU A 75 31.09 -2.44 15.25
CA GLU A 75 32.42 -2.15 14.66
C GLU A 75 33.21 -1.10 15.44
N SER A 76 32.53 -0.17 16.12
CA SER A 76 33.17 0.79 17.00
C SER A 76 33.70 0.15 18.28
N LEU A 77 33.07 -0.94 18.75
CA LEU A 77 33.49 -1.68 19.95
C LEU A 77 34.54 -2.76 19.64
N LEU A 78 34.46 -3.35 18.46
CA LEU A 78 35.30 -4.46 17.99
C LEU A 78 35.83 -4.12 16.59
N PRO A 79 36.84 -3.23 16.46
CA PRO A 79 37.34 -2.77 15.17
C PRO A 79 37.82 -3.91 14.25
N GLU A 80 38.26 -5.03 14.84
CA GLU A 80 38.73 -6.24 14.16
C GLU A 80 37.63 -6.86 13.29
N THR A 81 36.34 -6.62 13.60
CA THR A 81 35.24 -7.15 12.79
C THR A 81 35.18 -6.57 11.39
N LYS A 82 35.84 -5.43 11.14
CA LYS A 82 35.89 -4.80 9.80
C LYS A 82 36.69 -5.59 8.78
N GLU A 83 37.63 -6.42 9.23
CA GLU A 83 38.45 -7.25 8.34
C GLU A 83 37.73 -8.56 7.98
N LEU A 84 36.64 -8.89 8.67
CA LEU A 84 35.84 -10.08 8.41
C LEU A 84 34.92 -9.86 7.19
N THR A 85 34.83 -10.87 6.34
CA THR A 85 33.75 -10.97 5.35
C THR A 85 32.40 -11.18 6.05
N ASP A 86 31.30 -10.89 5.36
CA ASP A 86 29.95 -11.07 5.90
C ASP A 86 29.73 -12.46 6.50
N ASN A 87 30.17 -13.53 5.83
CA ASN A 87 30.03 -14.90 6.33
C ASN A 87 30.87 -15.16 7.59
N GLN A 88 32.08 -14.61 7.65
CA GLN A 88 32.94 -14.74 8.83
C GLN A 88 32.36 -13.97 10.02
N PHE A 89 31.82 -12.78 9.78
CA PHE A 89 31.15 -11.98 10.81
C PHE A 89 29.90 -12.71 11.36
N MET A 90 29.09 -13.31 10.48
CA MET A 90 27.93 -14.10 10.92
C MET A 90 28.36 -15.33 11.75
N ALA A 91 29.38 -16.07 11.30
CA ALA A 91 29.91 -17.20 12.06
C ALA A 91 30.49 -16.78 13.43
N PHE A 92 31.15 -15.62 13.48
CA PHE A 92 31.60 -15.02 14.73
C PHE A 92 30.43 -14.69 15.67
N CYS A 93 29.37 -14.05 15.15
CA CYS A 93 28.17 -13.79 15.94
C CYS A 93 27.51 -15.09 16.45
N ASP A 94 27.38 -16.11 15.61
CA ASP A 94 26.79 -17.40 16.01
C ASP A 94 27.61 -18.06 17.12
N ALA A 95 28.94 -18.06 17.00
CA ALA A 95 29.83 -18.55 18.05
C ALA A 95 29.70 -17.72 19.34
N LEU A 96 29.67 -16.39 19.24
CA LEU A 96 29.50 -15.49 20.39
C LEU A 96 28.16 -15.71 21.11
N PHE A 97 27.06 -15.86 20.38
CA PHE A 97 25.75 -16.09 20.98
C PHE A 97 25.52 -17.55 21.40
N SER A 98 26.42 -18.48 21.06
CA SER A 98 26.38 -19.85 21.57
C SER A 98 26.71 -19.94 23.06
N TYR A 99 27.48 -18.99 23.60
CA TYR A 99 27.89 -18.99 25.00
C TYR A 99 26.67 -18.81 25.94
N PRO A 100 26.44 -19.73 26.90
CA PRO A 100 25.28 -19.69 27.78
C PRO A 100 25.12 -18.37 28.54
N LYS A 101 26.24 -17.77 28.97
CA LYS A 101 26.21 -16.52 29.73
C LYS A 101 25.67 -15.35 28.91
N ILE A 102 25.99 -15.29 27.62
CA ILE A 102 25.52 -14.24 26.71
C ILE A 102 24.01 -14.40 26.49
N LYS A 103 23.53 -15.64 26.28
CA LYS A 103 22.08 -15.90 26.18
C LYS A 103 21.33 -15.44 27.44
N GLU A 104 21.85 -15.75 28.63
CA GLU A 104 21.28 -15.32 29.91
C GLU A 104 21.18 -13.79 30.01
N LEU A 105 22.25 -13.07 29.64
CA LEU A 105 22.28 -11.61 29.65
C LEU A 105 21.26 -11.00 28.68
N VAL A 106 21.16 -11.54 27.47
CA VAL A 106 20.17 -11.10 26.48
C VAL A 106 18.75 -11.32 26.99
N SER A 107 18.44 -12.48 27.55
CA SER A 107 17.11 -12.74 28.13
C SER A 107 16.76 -11.78 29.26
N LYS A 108 17.72 -11.47 30.15
CA LYS A 108 17.52 -10.49 31.24
C LYS A 108 17.28 -9.08 30.71
N LEU A 109 18.04 -8.65 29.69
CA LEU A 109 17.84 -7.35 29.06
C LEU A 109 16.46 -7.24 28.39
N LEU A 110 16.05 -8.28 27.66
CA LEU A 110 14.73 -8.31 27.02
C LEU A 110 13.58 -8.32 28.02
N ALA A 111 13.75 -8.98 29.18
CA ALA A 111 12.77 -8.94 30.26
C ALA A 111 12.59 -7.52 30.80
N LYS A 112 13.69 -6.81 31.11
CA LYS A 112 13.64 -5.42 31.58
C LYS A 112 12.97 -4.48 30.58
N VAL A 113 13.30 -4.60 29.30
CA VAL A 113 12.69 -3.76 28.25
C VAL A 113 11.16 -3.98 28.16
N LYS A 114 10.67 -5.18 28.48
CA LYS A 114 9.21 -5.45 28.52
C LYS A 114 8.52 -4.91 29.77
N GLU A 115 9.26 -4.72 30.86
CA GLU A 115 8.72 -4.13 32.10
C GLU A 115 8.66 -2.60 32.02
N GLU A 116 9.49 -2.00 31.16
CA GLU A 116 9.62 -0.54 30.98
C GLU A 116 8.72 0.04 29.87
N ASN A 117 8.08 -0.79 29.04
CA ASN A 117 7.18 -0.39 27.95
C ASN A 117 5.76 -0.90 28.18
#